data_AF-A0A9W6G292-F1
#
_entry.id   AF-A0A9W6G292-F1
#
_cell.length_a   1.000
_cell.length_b   1.000
_cell.length_c   1.000
_cell.angle_alpha   90.00
_cell.angle_beta   90.00
_cell.angle_gamma   90.00
#
_symmetry.space_group_name_H-M   'P 1'
#
loop_
_entity.id
_entity.type
_entity.pdbx_description
1 polymer ?
#
loop_
_entity_poly.entity_id
_entity_poly.type
_entity_poly.pdbx_seq_one_letter_code
_entity_poly.pdbx_strand_id
1 'polypeptide(L)'
;MKITISNDKASATVICRDLFLDDTQPGARTIFYLIAYGPTQEIRAFAQILAMKGILECHGKEDRSINIWSNHPLRVIPKMGEGYSGIYITPSADSPYLIGASKAECYQVFARILDQREFVHRDWYETLFNEVSREIEPVTGIKRCWKFRAHDLKSEIINRLRYGGLKMPQASAHFTINMEERHEHTRQQDR
;
A
#
# COMPACT_ATOMS: atom_id res chain seq x y z
N MET A 1 16.61 0.49 15.76
CA MET A 1 16.24 -0.51 16.79
C MET A 1 16.98 -1.81 16.51
N LYS A 2 17.33 -2.62 17.52
CA LYS A 2 17.85 -3.97 17.25
C LYS A 2 16.68 -4.95 17.18
N ILE A 3 16.69 -5.84 16.20
CA ILE A 3 15.74 -6.94 16.11
C ILE A 3 16.53 -8.24 15.97
N THR A 4 16.02 -9.31 16.57
CA THR A 4 16.58 -10.65 16.44
C THR A 4 15.56 -11.54 15.79
N ILE A 5 15.96 -12.27 14.77
CA ILE A 5 15.18 -13.38 14.24
C ILE A 5 15.79 -14.68 14.71
N SER A 6 14.97 -15.61 15.18
CA SER A 6 15.42 -16.92 15.66
C SER A 6 14.52 -18.05 15.14
N ASN A 7 15.10 -19.24 15.04
CA ASN A 7 14.39 -20.50 14.89
C ASN A 7 15.03 -21.56 15.81
N ASP A 8 14.67 -22.83 15.63
CA ASP A 8 15.18 -23.96 16.40
C ASP A 8 16.71 -24.18 16.28
N LYS A 9 17.35 -23.64 15.24
CA LYS A 9 18.75 -23.92 14.88
C LYS A 9 19.68 -22.72 14.95
N ALA A 10 19.17 -21.52 14.81
CA ALA A 10 19.97 -20.32 14.65
C ALA A 10 19.24 -19.06 15.13
N SER A 11 20.03 -18.02 15.41
CA SER A 11 19.53 -16.66 15.61
C SER A 11 20.43 -15.67 14.90
N ALA A 12 19.86 -14.53 14.51
CA ALA A 12 20.60 -13.44 13.89
C ALA A 12 20.02 -12.10 14.34
N THR A 13 20.91 -11.15 14.66
CA THR A 13 20.55 -9.83 15.18
C THR A 13 21.01 -8.74 14.23
N VAL A 14 20.08 -7.87 13.85
CA VAL A 14 20.33 -6.77 12.90
C VAL A 14 19.82 -5.45 13.46
N ILE A 15 20.35 -4.35 12.94
CA ILE A 15 19.83 -3.01 13.21
C ILE A 15 18.73 -2.73 12.20
N CYS A 16 17.50 -2.67 12.68
CA CYS A 16 16.32 -2.34 11.91
C CYS A 16 16.04 -0.84 11.96
N ARG A 17 15.87 -0.25 10.78
CA ARG A 17 15.46 1.15 10.60
C ARG A 17 13.94 1.26 10.55
N ASP A 18 13.31 0.54 9.63
CA ASP A 18 11.87 0.59 9.38
C ASP A 18 11.33 -0.85 9.24
N LEU A 19 10.22 -1.16 9.94
CA LEU A 19 9.57 -2.46 9.91
C LEU A 19 8.05 -2.29 9.96
N PHE A 20 7.37 -2.90 8.99
CA PHE A 20 5.93 -3.04 9.01
C PHE A 20 5.52 -4.51 8.89
N LEU A 21 4.48 -4.84 9.65
CA LEU A 21 3.90 -6.17 9.72
C LEU A 21 2.43 -6.11 9.29
N ASP A 22 2.00 -7.10 8.52
CA ASP A 22 0.61 -7.32 8.17
C ASP A 22 0.01 -8.45 9.04
N ASP A 23 -1.24 -8.27 9.44
CA ASP A 23 -1.99 -9.16 10.33
C ASP A 23 -3.05 -9.99 9.62
N THR A 24 -3.03 -10.00 8.29
CA THR A 24 -3.97 -10.77 7.47
C THR A 24 -3.91 -12.27 7.69
N GLN A 25 -2.81 -12.79 8.22
CA GLN A 25 -2.64 -14.21 8.45
C GLN A 25 -2.86 -14.60 9.92
N PRO A 26 -3.78 -15.53 10.20
CA PRO A 26 -3.95 -16.06 11.55
C PRO A 26 -2.68 -16.76 12.05
N GLY A 27 -2.23 -16.41 13.27
CA GLY A 27 -1.13 -17.11 13.96
C GLY A 27 0.29 -16.68 13.60
N ALA A 28 0.49 -15.90 12.53
CA ALA A 28 1.78 -15.31 12.17
C ALA A 28 1.61 -13.96 11.47
N ARG A 29 2.51 -13.02 11.72
CA ARG A 29 2.52 -11.71 11.04
C ARG A 29 3.40 -11.79 9.79
N THR A 30 2.96 -11.17 8.70
CA THR A 30 3.77 -11.13 7.47
C THR A 30 4.63 -9.88 7.44
N ILE A 31 5.95 -10.02 7.27
CA ILE A 31 6.83 -8.87 6.99
C ILE A 31 6.67 -8.48 5.52
N PHE A 32 6.03 -7.33 5.27
CA PHE A 32 5.85 -6.79 3.92
C PHE A 32 6.79 -5.61 3.62
N TYR A 33 7.33 -4.96 4.65
CA TYR A 33 8.36 -3.93 4.50
C TYR A 33 9.38 -4.02 5.61
N LEU A 34 10.65 -4.00 5.23
CA LEU A 34 11.78 -4.04 6.15
C LEU A 34 12.95 -3.27 5.53
N ILE A 35 13.63 -2.47 6.34
CA ILE A 35 14.98 -2.01 6.06
C ILE A 35 15.84 -2.28 7.29
N ALA A 36 16.86 -3.11 7.13
CA ALA A 36 17.81 -3.41 8.19
C ALA A 36 19.25 -3.49 7.66
N TYR A 37 20.21 -3.40 8.56
CA TYR A 37 21.64 -3.51 8.26
C TYR A 37 22.39 -4.10 9.45
N GLY A 38 23.56 -4.65 9.18
CA GLY A 38 24.39 -5.28 10.21
C GLY A 38 25.62 -5.95 9.60
N PRO A 39 26.41 -6.66 10.43
CA PRO A 39 27.52 -7.47 9.94
C PRO A 39 27.07 -8.41 8.83
N THR A 40 27.91 -8.63 7.82
CA THR A 40 27.53 -9.43 6.64
C THR A 40 27.09 -10.85 6.99
N GLN A 41 27.69 -11.47 8.01
CA GLN A 41 27.29 -12.80 8.48
C GLN A 41 25.89 -12.78 9.12
N GLU A 42 25.62 -11.79 9.98
CA GLU A 42 24.30 -11.58 10.59
C GLU A 42 23.22 -11.36 9.55
N ILE A 43 23.49 -10.54 8.52
CA ILE A 43 22.51 -10.27 7.45
C ILE A 43 22.21 -11.53 6.63
N ARG A 44 23.22 -12.36 6.35
CA ARG A 44 23.02 -13.63 5.66
C ARG A 44 22.21 -14.61 6.51
N ALA A 45 22.55 -14.76 7.78
CA ALA A 45 21.82 -15.62 8.70
C ALA A 45 20.37 -15.14 8.87
N PHE A 46 20.17 -13.83 9.03
CA PHE A 46 18.85 -13.21 9.11
C PHE A 46 18.00 -13.52 7.87
N ALA A 47 18.56 -13.34 6.67
CA ALA A 47 17.87 -13.64 5.41
C ALA A 47 17.48 -15.12 5.31
N GLN A 48 18.36 -16.04 5.74
CA GLN A 48 18.12 -17.48 5.71
C GLN A 48 17.01 -17.89 6.69
N ILE A 49 17.06 -17.41 7.94
CA ILE A 49 16.05 -17.72 8.95
C ILE A 49 14.68 -17.17 8.50
N LEU A 50 14.65 -15.97 7.92
CA LEU A 50 13.41 -15.36 7.45
C LEU A 50 12.70 -16.18 6.37
N ALA A 51 13.45 -16.87 5.51
CA ALA A 51 12.90 -17.71 4.45
C ALA A 51 12.24 -19.01 4.97
N MET A 52 12.56 -19.46 6.19
CA MET A 52 12.12 -20.75 6.73
C MET A 52 10.93 -20.67 7.68
N LYS A 53 10.55 -19.45 8.12
CA LYS A 53 9.76 -19.11 9.33
C LYS A 53 10.63 -18.99 10.57
N GLY A 54 10.32 -17.99 11.38
CA GLY A 54 11.05 -17.71 12.60
C GLY A 54 10.22 -16.87 13.58
N ILE A 55 10.81 -16.63 14.73
CA ILE A 55 10.30 -15.73 15.76
C ILE A 55 11.10 -14.45 15.68
N LEU A 56 10.41 -13.31 15.60
CA LEU A 56 11.00 -11.99 15.61
C LEU A 56 10.90 -11.39 17.01
N GLU A 57 12.04 -11.03 17.57
CA GLU A 57 12.15 -10.32 18.84
C GLU A 57 12.56 -8.88 18.57
N CYS A 58 11.78 -7.97 19.15
CA CYS A 58 11.93 -6.54 18.98
C CYS A 58 12.48 -5.92 20.27
N HIS A 59 13.81 -5.73 20.35
CA HIS A 59 14.49 -5.24 21.56
C HIS A 59 14.27 -3.74 21.76
N GLY A 60 13.61 -3.34 22.85
CA GLY A 60 13.41 -1.92 23.14
C GLY A 60 12.46 -1.57 24.29
N LYS A 61 11.15 -1.49 24.02
CA LYS A 61 10.16 -0.97 24.98
C LYS A 61 9.21 -2.02 25.56
N GLU A 62 9.00 -3.12 24.85
CA GLU A 62 8.39 -4.35 25.33
C GLU A 62 9.01 -5.44 24.46
N ASP A 63 9.65 -6.44 25.08
CA ASP A 63 10.16 -7.60 24.33
C ASP A 63 8.95 -8.36 23.79
N ARG A 64 8.60 -8.07 22.55
CA ARG A 64 7.51 -8.73 21.83
C ARG A 64 8.14 -9.77 20.92
N SER A 65 7.87 -11.03 21.22
CA SER A 65 8.14 -12.16 20.33
C SER A 65 6.96 -12.33 19.38
N ILE A 66 7.21 -12.23 18.09
CA ILE A 66 6.20 -12.29 17.04
C ILE A 66 6.54 -13.44 16.11
N ASN A 67 5.62 -14.40 15.96
CA ASN A 67 5.74 -15.39 14.90
C ASN A 67 5.66 -14.66 13.55
N ILE A 68 6.71 -14.80 12.73
CA ILE A 68 6.78 -14.13 11.44
C ILE A 68 6.87 -15.09 10.28
N TRP A 69 6.29 -14.65 9.18
CA TRP A 69 6.48 -15.22 7.86
C TRP A 69 6.83 -14.11 6.87
N SER A 70 7.57 -14.44 5.82
CA SER A 70 7.74 -13.53 4.69
C SER A 70 7.78 -14.32 3.39
N ASN A 71 6.90 -13.94 2.46
CA ASN A 71 6.93 -14.39 1.07
C ASN A 71 7.39 -13.29 0.12
N HIS A 72 7.74 -12.12 0.65
CA HIS A 72 8.11 -10.99 -0.17
C HIS A 72 9.54 -11.15 -0.68
N PRO A 73 9.83 -10.70 -1.91
CA PRO A 73 11.17 -10.79 -2.47
C PRO A 73 12.15 -9.98 -1.62
N LEU A 74 13.09 -10.70 -1.02
CA LEU A 74 14.13 -10.12 -0.19
C LEU A 74 15.33 -9.74 -1.03
N ARG A 75 15.90 -8.56 -0.76
CA ARG A 75 17.12 -8.09 -1.43
C ARG A 75 18.20 -7.78 -0.41
N VAL A 76 19.38 -8.32 -0.65
CA VAL A 76 20.59 -8.05 0.14
C VAL A 76 21.46 -7.08 -0.64
N ILE A 77 21.89 -6.01 0.03
CA ILE A 77 22.87 -5.05 -0.49
C ILE A 77 24.23 -5.44 0.12
N PRO A 78 25.12 -6.06 -0.66
CA PRO A 78 26.42 -6.46 -0.15
C PRO A 78 27.35 -5.25 0.03
N LYS A 79 28.30 -5.37 0.96
CA LYS A 79 29.48 -4.49 1.08
C LYS A 79 29.13 -3.00 1.18
N MET A 80 28.31 -2.63 2.15
CA MET A 80 28.00 -1.23 2.45
C MET A 80 29.17 -0.45 3.09
N GLY A 81 30.32 -1.12 3.32
CA GLY A 81 31.50 -0.61 4.04
C GLY A 81 31.77 -1.44 5.29
N GLU A 82 33.03 -1.54 5.72
CA GLU A 82 33.45 -2.11 7.03
C GLU A 82 32.89 -3.52 7.36
N GLY A 83 32.65 -4.35 6.35
CA GLY A 83 32.07 -5.70 6.56
C GLY A 83 30.56 -5.72 6.83
N TYR A 84 29.86 -4.60 6.67
CA TYR A 84 28.40 -4.50 6.78
C TYR A 84 27.70 -4.82 5.46
N SER A 85 26.49 -5.34 5.58
CA SER A 85 25.53 -5.51 4.50
C SER A 85 24.17 -4.95 4.93
N GLY A 86 23.35 -4.64 3.94
CA GLY A 86 21.97 -4.21 4.13
C GLY A 86 21.00 -5.27 3.64
N ILE A 87 19.79 -5.23 4.17
CA ILE A 87 18.68 -6.08 3.73
C ILE A 87 17.42 -5.23 3.65
N TYR A 88 16.66 -5.43 2.59
CA TYR A 88 15.38 -4.77 2.46
C TYR A 88 14.33 -5.67 1.83
N ILE A 89 13.09 -5.44 2.26
CA ILE A 89 11.88 -6.04 1.73
C ILE A 89 10.99 -4.87 1.34
N THR A 90 10.52 -4.90 0.09
CA THR A 90 9.57 -3.91 -0.41
C THR A 90 8.30 -4.62 -0.86
N PRO A 91 7.12 -4.02 -0.65
CA PRO A 91 5.89 -4.53 -1.23
C PRO A 91 6.00 -4.60 -2.76
N SER A 92 5.27 -5.54 -3.36
CA SER A 92 5.13 -5.65 -4.82
C SER A 92 4.42 -4.42 -5.40
N ALA A 93 4.53 -4.20 -6.71
CA ALA A 93 3.84 -3.10 -7.38
C ALA A 93 2.31 -3.17 -7.22
N ASP A 94 1.74 -4.38 -7.17
CA ASP A 94 0.30 -4.63 -6.99
C ASP A 94 -0.12 -4.66 -5.51
N SER A 95 0.79 -4.33 -4.61
CA SER A 95 0.50 -4.36 -3.18
C SER A 95 -0.49 -3.26 -2.78
N PRO A 96 -1.41 -3.54 -1.84
CA PRO A 96 -2.28 -2.52 -1.27
C PRO A 96 -1.55 -1.54 -0.34
N TYR A 97 -0.24 -1.67 -0.12
CA TYR A 97 0.49 -0.87 0.86
C TYR A 97 1.12 0.37 0.23
N LEU A 98 0.78 1.53 0.79
CA LEU A 98 1.38 2.84 0.47
C LEU A 98 2.33 3.20 1.61
N ILE A 99 3.59 3.46 1.29
CA ILE A 99 4.64 3.75 2.29
C ILE A 99 5.28 5.10 1.95
N GLY A 100 5.30 6.00 2.94
CA GLY A 100 5.90 7.32 2.82
C GLY A 100 6.45 7.82 4.17
N ALA A 101 6.99 9.04 4.21
CA ALA A 101 7.38 9.72 5.43
C ALA A 101 6.21 10.39 6.15
N SER A 102 5.09 10.63 5.43
CA SER A 102 3.91 11.30 5.98
C SER A 102 2.61 10.79 5.34
N LYS A 103 1.47 11.08 5.98
CA LYS A 103 0.14 10.85 5.38
C LYS A 103 0.00 11.56 4.04
N ALA A 104 0.49 12.79 3.93
CA ALA A 104 0.45 13.58 2.70
C ALA A 104 1.22 12.91 1.56
N GLU A 105 2.38 12.32 1.84
CA GLU A 105 3.16 11.60 0.84
C GLU A 105 2.45 10.31 0.39
N CYS A 106 1.88 9.54 1.33
CA CYS A 106 1.06 8.37 0.99
C CYS A 106 -0.15 8.76 0.12
N TYR A 107 -0.79 9.90 0.42
CA TYR A 107 -1.88 10.44 -0.39
C TYR A 107 -1.43 10.84 -1.81
N GLN A 108 -0.26 11.45 -1.97
CA GLN A 108 0.27 11.80 -3.29
C GLN A 108 0.51 10.56 -4.16
N VAL A 109 1.04 9.47 -3.57
CA VAL A 109 1.21 8.20 -4.27
C VAL A 109 -0.16 7.62 -4.66
N PHE A 110 -1.14 7.66 -3.74
CA PHE A 110 -2.51 7.23 -4.01
C PHE A 110 -3.15 8.00 -5.18
N ALA A 111 -3.12 9.32 -5.12
CA ALA A 111 -3.67 10.19 -6.17
C ALA A 111 -3.01 9.93 -7.53
N ARG A 112 -1.68 9.75 -7.54
CA ARG A 112 -0.94 9.41 -8.77
C ARG A 112 -1.39 8.07 -9.37
N ILE A 113 -1.63 7.05 -8.55
CA ILE A 113 -2.12 5.75 -9.03
C ILE A 113 -3.51 5.89 -9.66
N LEU A 114 -4.41 6.69 -9.05
CA LEU A 114 -5.74 6.94 -9.60
C LEU A 114 -5.68 7.74 -10.91
N ASP A 115 -4.86 8.80 -10.96
CA ASP A 115 -4.63 9.59 -12.16
C ASP A 115 -4.11 8.71 -13.32
N GLN A 116 -3.14 7.83 -13.07
CA GLN A 116 -2.59 6.91 -14.07
C GLN A 116 -3.61 5.89 -14.59
N ARG A 117 -4.65 5.61 -13.81
CA ARG A 117 -5.76 4.72 -14.18
C ARG A 117 -6.94 5.47 -14.80
N GLU A 118 -6.80 6.79 -15.02
CA GLU A 118 -7.88 7.68 -15.45
C GLU A 118 -9.13 7.52 -14.56
N PHE A 119 -8.88 7.31 -13.26
CA PHE A 119 -9.89 6.89 -12.32
C PHE A 119 -10.64 8.09 -11.75
N VAL A 120 -11.92 8.22 -12.10
CA VAL A 120 -12.91 9.18 -11.57
C VAL A 120 -12.41 10.64 -11.50
N HIS A 121 -13.02 11.46 -10.64
CA HIS A 121 -12.67 12.86 -10.46
C HIS A 121 -11.70 13.04 -9.29
N ARG A 122 -10.70 13.90 -9.50
CA ARG A 122 -9.68 14.25 -8.48
C ARG A 122 -10.28 14.75 -7.16
N ASP A 123 -11.41 15.46 -7.23
CA ASP A 123 -12.12 15.97 -6.05
C ASP A 123 -12.58 14.86 -5.10
N TRP A 124 -12.67 13.62 -5.57
CA TRP A 124 -13.07 12.47 -4.76
C TRP A 124 -11.89 11.83 -4.04
N TYR A 125 -10.65 12.12 -4.44
CA TYR A 125 -9.48 11.35 -4.02
C TYR A 125 -9.23 11.46 -2.52
N GLU A 126 -9.33 12.66 -1.96
CA GLU A 126 -9.10 12.85 -0.52
C GLU A 126 -10.14 12.10 0.33
N THR A 127 -11.42 12.21 -0.02
CA THR A 127 -12.50 11.48 0.63
C THR A 127 -12.28 9.97 0.52
N LEU A 128 -12.01 9.46 -0.68
CA LEU A 128 -11.78 8.03 -0.89
C LEU A 128 -10.56 7.53 -0.12
N PHE A 129 -9.45 8.28 -0.13
CA PHE A 129 -8.26 7.92 0.64
C PHE A 129 -8.59 7.77 2.11
N ASN A 130 -9.28 8.73 2.72
CA ASN A 130 -9.58 8.68 4.15
C ASN A 130 -10.52 7.54 4.55
N GLU A 131 -11.37 7.06 3.64
CA GLU A 131 -12.42 6.08 3.95
C GLU A 131 -12.01 4.64 3.64
N VAL A 132 -11.33 4.41 2.51
CA VAL A 132 -10.99 3.05 2.04
C VAL A 132 -9.56 2.64 2.37
N SER A 133 -8.83 3.47 3.11
CA SER A 133 -7.49 3.15 3.57
C SER A 133 -7.36 3.20 5.09
N ARG A 134 -6.53 2.32 5.63
CA ARG A 134 -6.27 2.22 7.07
C ARG A 134 -4.79 2.42 7.33
N GLU A 135 -4.45 3.24 8.33
CA GLU A 135 -3.07 3.36 8.78
C GLU A 135 -2.60 2.06 9.45
N ILE A 136 -1.40 1.63 9.09
CA ILE A 136 -0.65 0.58 9.76
C ILE A 136 0.48 1.24 10.53
N GLU A 137 0.47 1.06 11.84
CA GLU A 137 1.55 1.54 12.69
C GLU A 137 2.84 0.75 12.43
N PRO A 138 3.99 1.44 12.31
CA PRO A 138 5.28 0.76 12.21
C PRO A 138 5.60 0.06 13.53
N VAL A 139 6.24 -1.11 13.45
CA VAL A 139 6.85 -1.74 14.64
C VAL A 139 8.07 -0.94 15.08
N THR A 140 8.85 -0.45 14.12
CA THR A 140 9.95 0.51 14.32
C THR A 140 10.09 1.38 13.09
N GLY A 141 10.62 2.58 13.29
CA GLY A 141 10.93 3.53 12.23
C GLY A 141 10.08 4.77 12.29
N ILE A 142 10.30 5.64 11.32
CA ILE A 142 9.61 6.94 11.21
C ILE A 142 8.68 6.99 10.01
N LYS A 143 8.71 5.95 9.17
CA LYS A 143 7.81 5.86 8.03
C LYS A 143 6.37 5.64 8.46
N ARG A 144 5.48 5.96 7.53
CA ARG A 144 4.04 5.94 7.61
C ARG A 144 3.53 4.97 6.56
N CYS A 145 2.59 4.09 6.92
CA CYS A 145 2.02 3.12 6.00
C CYS A 145 0.50 3.15 6.00
N TRP A 146 -0.11 3.20 4.81
CA TRP A 146 -1.54 3.10 4.60
C TRP A 146 -1.84 1.86 3.76
N LYS A 147 -2.74 1.01 4.26
CA LYS A 147 -3.28 -0.14 3.53
C LYS A 147 -4.54 0.29 2.81
N PHE A 148 -4.46 0.34 1.49
CA PHE A 148 -5.54 0.66 0.58
C PHE A 148 -6.38 -0.58 0.24
N ARG A 149 -7.69 -0.52 0.49
CA ARG A 149 -8.62 -1.62 0.18
C ARG A 149 -9.22 -1.43 -1.21
N ALA A 150 -8.42 -1.74 -2.23
CA ALA A 150 -8.83 -1.54 -3.62
C ALA A 150 -10.16 -2.22 -4.00
N HIS A 151 -10.48 -3.36 -3.38
CA HIS A 151 -11.72 -4.10 -3.61
C HIS A 151 -12.97 -3.36 -3.08
N ASP A 152 -12.81 -2.54 -2.04
CA ASP A 152 -13.91 -1.76 -1.44
C ASP A 152 -14.19 -0.45 -2.19
N LEU A 153 -13.32 -0.07 -3.14
CA LEU A 153 -13.39 1.23 -3.80
C LEU A 153 -14.70 1.43 -4.57
N LYS A 154 -15.15 0.41 -5.31
CA LYS A 154 -16.38 0.49 -6.11
C LYS A 154 -17.62 0.58 -5.24
N SER A 155 -17.71 -0.27 -4.21
CA SER A 155 -18.83 -0.26 -3.26
C SER A 155 -18.88 1.06 -2.49
N GLU A 156 -17.74 1.59 -2.07
CA GLU A 156 -17.68 2.85 -1.34
C GLU A 156 -18.12 4.03 -2.22
N ILE A 157 -17.67 4.10 -3.48
CA ILE A 157 -18.13 5.13 -4.43
C ILE A 157 -19.65 5.09 -4.59
N ILE A 158 -20.23 3.90 -4.83
CA ILE A 158 -21.68 3.73 -5.00
C ILE A 158 -22.43 4.17 -3.74
N ASN A 159 -21.97 3.75 -2.57
CA ASN A 159 -22.60 4.13 -1.30
C ASN A 159 -22.55 5.65 -1.11
N ARG A 160 -21.40 6.28 -1.33
CA ARG A 160 -21.24 7.73 -1.12
C ARG A 160 -22.02 8.56 -2.13
N LEU A 161 -22.15 8.11 -3.37
CA LEU A 161 -23.03 8.76 -4.34
C LEU A 161 -24.50 8.68 -3.91
N ARG A 162 -24.94 7.54 -3.35
CA ARG A 162 -26.31 7.35 -2.85
C ARG A 162 -26.63 8.22 -1.63
N TYR A 163 -25.69 8.33 -0.70
CA TYR A 163 -25.87 9.05 0.57
C TYR A 163 -25.32 10.49 0.55
N GLY A 164 -24.93 11.01 -0.62
CA GLY A 164 -24.50 12.40 -0.80
C GLY A 164 -23.09 12.74 -0.31
N GLY A 165 -22.29 11.73 0.07
CA GLY A 165 -20.89 11.90 0.48
C GLY A 165 -19.93 12.14 -0.69
N LEU A 166 -20.34 11.82 -1.91
CA LEU A 166 -19.69 12.23 -3.15
C LEU A 166 -20.73 12.86 -4.07
N LYS A 167 -20.32 13.88 -4.82
CA LYS A 167 -21.16 14.53 -5.82
C LYS A 167 -20.56 14.30 -7.20
N MET A 168 -21.41 13.92 -8.15
CA MET A 168 -21.04 14.00 -9.56
C MET A 168 -20.71 15.46 -9.88
N PRO A 169 -19.58 15.73 -10.53
CA PRO A 169 -19.32 17.07 -11.00
C PRO A 169 -20.41 17.51 -11.97
N GLN A 170 -20.62 18.82 -12.05
CA GLN A 170 -21.56 19.37 -13.02
C GLN A 170 -21.17 18.90 -14.42
N ALA A 171 -22.16 18.47 -15.20
CA ALA A 171 -21.94 18.05 -16.58
C ALA A 171 -21.24 19.18 -17.33
N SER A 172 -20.01 18.93 -17.78
CA SER A 172 -19.19 19.91 -18.51
C SER A 172 -19.62 20.09 -19.97
N ALA A 173 -20.69 19.40 -20.39
CA ALA A 173 -21.26 19.51 -21.73
C ALA A 173 -22.77 19.76 -21.66
N HIS A 174 -23.18 20.96 -22.04
CA HIS A 174 -24.47 21.13 -22.70
C HIS A 174 -24.37 20.42 -24.04
N PHE A 175 -24.73 19.13 -24.07
CA PHE A 175 -25.00 18.45 -25.34
C PHE A 175 -26.30 19.03 -25.89
N THR A 176 -26.18 20.09 -26.69
CA THR A 176 -27.25 20.52 -27.58
C THR A 176 -27.35 19.47 -28.67
N ILE A 177 -28.27 18.52 -28.49
CA ILE A 177 -28.73 17.71 -29.62
C ILE A 177 -29.47 18.68 -30.53
N ASN A 178 -28.81 19.16 -31.59
CA ASN A 178 -29.52 19.78 -32.69
C ASN A 178 -30.42 18.67 -33.28
N MET A 179 -31.69 18.66 -32.88
CA MET A 179 -32.72 18.00 -33.66
C MET A 179 -32.81 18.81 -34.94
N GLU A 180 -32.10 18.37 -35.99
CA GLU A 180 -32.45 18.79 -37.34
C GLU A 180 -33.90 18.34 -37.54
N GLU A 181 -34.80 19.32 -37.47
CA GLU A 181 -36.17 19.20 -37.94
C GLU A 181 -36.10 18.66 -39.37
N ARG A 182 -36.41 17.38 -39.55
CA ARG A 182 -36.80 16.87 -40.86
C ARG A 182 -38.08 17.59 -41.23
N HIS A 183 -37.93 18.68 -41.98
CA HIS A 183 -39.04 19.36 -42.62
C HIS A 183 -39.89 18.32 -43.36
N GLU A 184 -41.13 18.22 -42.90
CA GLU A 184 -42.22 17.62 -43.64
C GLU A 184 -42.26 18.24 -45.05
N HIS A 185 -41.95 17.45 -46.06
CA HIS A 185 -42.47 17.73 -47.40
C HIS A 185 -43.95 17.33 -47.42
N THR A 186 -44.77 18.23 -46.91
CA THR A 186 -46.19 18.31 -47.23
C THR A 186 -46.30 18.57 -48.73
N ARG A 187 -46.50 17.51 -49.53
CA ARG A 187 -47.09 17.68 -50.86
C ARG A 187 -48.60 17.79 -50.66
N GLN A 188 -49.09 19.03 -50.77
CA GLN A 188 -50.50 19.35 -50.89
C GLN A 188 -51.18 18.55 -52.00
N GLN A 189 -52.42 18.19 -51.71
CA GLN A 189 -53.47 17.72 -52.61
C GLN A 189 -53.68 18.67 -53.81
N ASP A 190 -54.02 18.14 -54.98
CA ASP A 190 -55.34 18.30 -55.61
C ASP A 190 -55.32 18.01 -57.12
N ARG A 191 -55.99 16.91 -57.50
CA ARG A 191 -56.93 16.71 -58.64
C ARG A 191 -56.87 15.30 -59.21
#